data_AF-A0A3N7H2K1-F1
#
_entry.id   AF-A0A3N7H2K1-F1
#
_cell.length_a   1.000
_cell.length_b   1.000
_cell.length_c   1.000
_cell.angle_alpha   90.00
_cell.angle_beta   90.00
_cell.angle_gamma   90.00
#
_symmetry.space_group_name_H-M   'P 1'
#
loop_
_entity.id
_entity.type
_entity.pdbx_description
1 polymer ?
#
loop_
_entity_poly.entity_id
_entity_poly.type
_entity_poly.pdbx_seq_one_letter_code
_entity_poly.pdbx_strand_id
1 'polypeptide(L)'
;MPFLKAKPWVIFSLLILVPVVGIIVVVLIAKASDIRGLIPLVSAIIWLPVLVTYFGWLWSAGSNLIRNPQSKRLFKTIFLSSLICAFLLVPAIKVIANDSMMVALDIISVLNFLGLLYCINLIRKGLIEWETELGLFASSKVADFITIWILPIGIWFVQPRIQLVLKALGSSTTRYGVSQ
;
A
#
# COMPACT_ATOMS: atom_id res chain seq x y z
N MET A 1 4.85 -11.85 4.09
CA MET A 1 4.24 -12.10 5.42
C MET A 1 4.70 -11.18 6.56
N PRO A 2 5.91 -10.58 6.62
CA PRO A 2 6.33 -9.87 7.84
C PRO A 2 5.47 -8.63 8.14
N PHE A 3 5.03 -7.89 7.12
CA PHE A 3 4.20 -6.69 7.28
C PHE A 3 2.83 -6.95 7.91
N LEU A 4 2.20 -8.11 7.68
CA LEU A 4 0.90 -8.43 8.26
C LEU A 4 1.00 -8.88 9.72
N LYS A 5 2.18 -9.34 10.14
CA LYS A 5 2.47 -9.71 11.54
C LYS A 5 2.99 -8.52 12.35
N ALA A 6 3.39 -7.44 11.71
CA ALA A 6 3.88 -6.24 12.38
C ALA A 6 2.78 -5.58 13.22
N LYS A 7 3.17 -5.00 14.36
CA LYS A 7 2.28 -4.22 15.21
C LYS A 7 1.82 -2.96 14.44
N PRO A 8 0.54 -2.55 14.52
CA PRO A 8 0.02 -1.39 13.81
C PRO A 8 0.84 -0.12 14.02
N TRP A 9 1.32 0.11 15.26
CA TRP A 9 2.17 1.23 15.62
C TRP A 9 3.51 1.29 14.88
N VAL A 10 4.10 0.15 14.51
CA VAL A 10 5.37 0.13 13.77
C VAL A 10 5.14 0.62 12.35
N ILE A 11 4.08 0.14 11.69
CA ILE A 11 3.71 0.56 10.34
C ILE A 11 3.33 2.04 10.34
N PHE A 12 2.54 2.47 11.33
CA PHE A 12 2.18 3.88 11.51
C PHE A 12 3.41 4.78 11.68
N SER A 13 4.36 4.39 12.54
CA SER A 13 5.59 5.16 12.77
C SER A 13 6.41 5.27 11.49
N LEU A 14 6.52 4.20 10.70
CA LEU A 14 7.25 4.26 9.44
C LEU A 14 6.58 5.15 8.37
N LEU A 15 5.24 5.21 8.38
CA LEU A 15 4.48 6.00 7.39
C LEU A 15 4.32 7.48 7.76
N ILE A 16 4.32 7.84 9.05
CA ILE A 16 4.13 9.22 9.51
C ILE A 16 5.37 9.78 10.18
N LEU A 17 5.86 9.10 11.21
CA LEU A 17 6.90 9.67 12.06
C LEU A 17 8.19 9.87 11.27
N VAL A 18 8.60 8.87 10.47
CA VAL A 18 9.80 8.95 9.62
C VAL A 18 9.73 10.12 8.63
N PRO A 19 8.70 10.27 7.79
CA PRO A 19 8.65 11.40 6.86
C PRO A 19 8.52 12.75 7.54
N VAL A 20 7.72 12.88 8.60
CA VAL A 20 7.56 14.15 9.31
C VAL A 20 8.88 14.59 9.95
N VAL A 21 9.54 13.71 10.70
CA VAL A 21 10.84 14.01 11.32
C VAL A 21 11.89 14.26 10.25
N GLY A 22 11.92 13.44 9.19
CA GLY A 22 12.84 13.61 8.07
C GLY A 22 12.72 14.98 7.41
N ILE A 23 11.50 15.44 7.11
CA ILE A 23 11.26 16.76 6.50
C ILE A 23 11.72 17.88 7.43
N ILE A 24 11.42 17.81 8.73
CA ILE A 24 11.85 18.81 9.71
C ILE A 24 13.38 18.90 9.72
N VAL A 25 14.07 17.77 9.79
CA VAL A 25 15.54 17.71 9.78
C VAL A 25 16.11 18.31 8.50
N VAL A 26 15.56 17.96 7.33
CA VAL A 26 16.01 18.52 6.04
C VAL A 26 15.83 20.03 5.98
N VAL A 27 14.68 20.55 6.42
CA VAL A 27 14.41 21.99 6.42
C VAL A 27 15.37 22.75 7.35
N LEU A 28 15.67 22.19 8.53
CA LEU A 28 16.62 22.79 9.47
C LEU A 28 18.04 22.83 8.90
N ILE A 29 18.51 21.71 8.31
CA ILE A 29 19.84 21.64 7.69
C ILE A 29 19.95 22.59 6.50
N ALA A 30 18.92 22.65 5.65
CA ALA A 30 18.91 23.52 4.48
C ALA A 30 18.99 25.00 4.88
N LYS A 31 18.32 25.39 5.97
CA LYS A 31 18.42 26.75 6.52
C LYS A 31 19.78 27.06 7.13
N ALA A 32 20.45 26.06 7.73
CA ALA A 32 21.73 26.25 8.39
C ALA A 32 22.94 26.26 7.44
N SER A 33 22.88 25.51 6.34
CA SER A 33 24.03 25.30 5.43
C SER A 33 23.93 26.05 4.09
N ASP A 34 22.79 26.66 3.77
CA ASP A 34 22.45 27.26 2.46
C ASP A 34 22.58 26.29 1.25
N ILE A 35 22.68 24.98 1.52
CA ILE A 35 22.77 23.94 0.47
C ILE A 35 21.36 23.54 0.01
N ARG A 36 20.74 24.42 -0.78
CA ARG A 36 19.37 24.19 -1.31
C ARG A 36 19.27 23.01 -2.28
N GLY A 37 20.39 22.66 -2.94
CA GLY A 37 20.43 21.59 -3.95
C GLY A 37 20.25 20.17 -3.39
N LEU A 38 20.48 19.94 -2.09
CA LEU A 38 20.31 18.61 -1.47
C LEU A 38 18.86 18.28 -1.09
N ILE A 39 17.99 19.29 -0.98
CA ILE A 39 16.61 19.12 -0.51
C ILE A 39 15.84 18.08 -1.34
N PRO A 40 15.86 18.09 -2.70
CA PRO A 40 15.11 17.12 -3.49
C PRO A 40 15.61 15.67 -3.30
N LEU A 41 16.94 15.50 -3.22
CA LEU A 41 17.56 14.19 -3.06
C LEU A 41 17.21 13.58 -1.69
N VAL A 42 17.38 14.34 -0.61
CA VAL A 42 17.07 13.85 0.74
C VAL A 42 15.57 13.62 0.90
N SER A 43 14.74 14.47 0.31
CA SER A 43 13.28 14.28 0.28
C SER A 43 12.91 12.96 -0.40
N ALA A 44 13.51 12.64 -1.55
CA ALA A 44 13.26 11.37 -2.24
C ALA A 44 13.66 10.15 -1.39
N ILE A 45 14.78 10.22 -0.67
CA ILE A 45 15.23 9.15 0.24
C ILE A 45 14.25 8.96 1.39
N ILE A 46 13.72 10.04 1.97
CA ILE A 46 12.75 9.99 3.06
C ILE A 46 11.43 9.33 2.64
N TRP A 47 11.01 9.52 1.38
CA TRP A 47 9.80 8.89 0.86
C TRP A 47 9.95 7.39 0.60
N LEU A 48 11.17 6.89 0.37
CA LEU A 48 11.41 5.49 0.04
C LEU A 48 10.88 4.51 1.12
N PRO A 49 11.13 4.70 2.43
CA PRO A 49 10.50 3.90 3.49
C PRO A 49 8.97 3.90 3.44
N VAL A 50 8.36 5.04 3.15
CA VAL A 50 6.90 5.17 3.06
C VAL A 50 6.37 4.32 1.90
N LEU A 51 7.02 4.42 0.74
CA LEU A 51 6.67 3.62 -0.45
C LEU A 51 6.79 2.13 -0.17
N VAL A 52 7.94 1.68 0.33
CA VAL A 52 8.19 0.26 0.63
C VAL A 52 7.18 -0.26 1.64
N THR A 53 6.84 0.53 2.65
CA THR A 53 5.90 0.12 3.69
C THR A 53 4.47 0.05 3.19
N TYR A 54 3.99 1.12 2.55
CA TYR A 54 2.62 1.21 2.07
C TYR A 54 2.35 0.16 0.98
N PHE A 55 3.18 0.13 -0.07
CA PHE A 55 3.00 -0.80 -1.18
C PHE A 55 3.37 -2.23 -0.80
N GLY A 56 4.37 -2.43 0.06
CA GLY A 56 4.69 -3.75 0.61
C GLY A 56 3.54 -4.31 1.46
N TRP A 57 2.86 -3.45 2.23
CA TRP A 57 1.66 -3.81 2.97
C TRP A 57 0.50 -4.16 2.04
N LEU A 58 0.19 -3.33 1.05
CA LEU A 58 -0.88 -3.60 0.05
C LEU A 58 -0.62 -4.91 -0.70
N TRP A 59 0.62 -5.14 -1.16
CA TRP A 59 1.00 -6.38 -1.83
C TRP A 59 0.79 -7.60 -0.93
N SER A 60 1.19 -7.50 0.34
CA SER A 60 1.00 -8.57 1.30
C SER A 60 -0.47 -8.81 1.57
N ALA A 61 -1.29 -7.77 1.74
CA ALA A 61 -2.72 -7.89 1.96
C ALA A 61 -3.41 -8.55 0.75
N GLY A 62 -3.21 -8.04 -0.47
CA GLY A 62 -3.84 -8.59 -1.67
C GLY A 62 -3.39 -10.01 -2.01
N SER A 63 -2.13 -10.35 -1.74
CA SER A 63 -1.63 -11.71 -1.97
C SER A 63 -2.21 -12.76 -1.00
N ASN A 64 -2.73 -12.36 0.16
CA ASN A 64 -3.22 -13.30 1.18
C ASN A 64 -4.74 -13.28 1.33
N LEU A 65 -5.40 -12.13 1.12
CA LEU A 65 -6.84 -11.98 1.33
C LEU A 65 -7.67 -12.35 0.10
N ILE A 66 -7.14 -12.18 -1.11
CA ILE A 66 -7.89 -12.48 -2.34
C ILE A 66 -7.97 -14.01 -2.53
N ARG A 67 -9.18 -14.56 -2.39
CA ARG A 67 -9.46 -16.00 -2.49
C ARG A 67 -9.44 -16.51 -3.94
N ASN A 68 -10.12 -15.81 -4.85
CA ASN A 68 -10.22 -16.24 -6.24
C ASN A 68 -8.83 -16.19 -6.92
N PRO A 69 -8.31 -17.31 -7.44
CA PRO A 69 -6.98 -17.37 -8.05
C PRO A 69 -6.85 -16.47 -9.29
N GLN A 70 -7.92 -16.30 -10.06
CA GLN A 70 -7.94 -15.40 -11.22
C GLN A 70 -7.85 -13.93 -10.77
N SER A 71 -8.67 -13.52 -9.79
CA SER A 71 -8.61 -12.16 -9.22
C SER A 71 -7.26 -11.88 -8.57
N LYS A 72 -6.63 -12.88 -7.94
CA LYS A 72 -5.29 -12.77 -7.35
C LYS A 72 -4.21 -12.59 -8.41
N ARG A 73 -4.30 -13.27 -9.56
CA ARG A 73 -3.40 -13.05 -10.71
C ARG A 73 -3.58 -11.63 -11.27
N LEU A 74 -4.83 -11.21 -11.49
CA LEU A 74 -5.13 -9.85 -11.96
C LEU A 74 -4.61 -8.78 -10.99
N PHE A 75 -4.81 -8.95 -9.68
CA PHE A 75 -4.25 -8.07 -8.68
C PHE A 75 -2.73 -7.93 -8.81
N LYS A 76 -2.00 -9.05 -8.91
CA LYS A 76 -0.54 -9.00 -9.01
C LYS A 76 -0.06 -8.28 -10.27
N THR A 77 -0.69 -8.56 -11.42
CA THR A 77 -0.34 -7.93 -12.69
C THR A 77 -0.63 -6.44 -12.66
N ILE A 78 -1.85 -6.04 -12.29
CA ILE A 78 -2.27 -4.63 -12.25
C ILE A 78 -1.45 -3.86 -11.22
N PHE A 79 -1.24 -4.43 -10.03
CA PHE A 79 -0.47 -3.77 -8.98
C PHE A 79 0.99 -3.56 -9.40
N LEU A 80 1.63 -4.57 -9.99
CA LEU A 80 3.02 -4.47 -10.42
C LEU A 80 3.17 -3.52 -11.63
N SER A 81 2.26 -3.60 -12.61
CA SER A 81 2.26 -2.67 -13.74
C SER A 81 2.02 -1.23 -13.27
N SER A 82 1.13 -1.02 -12.29
CA SER A 82 0.88 0.28 -11.69
C SER A 82 2.11 0.85 -10.98
N LEU A 83 2.83 0.02 -10.23
CA LEU A 83 4.07 0.42 -9.57
C LEU A 83 5.16 0.80 -10.57
N ILE A 84 5.41 -0.05 -11.58
CA ILE A 84 6.39 0.22 -12.62
C ILE A 84 6.03 1.50 -13.37
N CYS A 85 4.75 1.69 -13.68
CA CYS A 85 4.27 2.89 -14.34
C CYS A 85 4.49 4.15 -13.49
N ALA A 86 4.07 4.15 -12.23
CA ALA A 86 4.18 5.30 -11.33
C ALA A 86 5.63 5.71 -11.05
N PHE A 87 6.50 4.73 -10.77
CA PHE A 87 7.82 5.02 -10.20
C PHE A 87 8.96 4.98 -11.21
N LEU A 88 8.78 4.30 -12.34
CA LEU A 88 9.82 4.19 -13.37
C LEU A 88 9.40 4.88 -14.66
N LEU A 89 8.26 4.49 -15.23
CA LEU A 89 7.84 4.95 -16.56
C LEU A 89 7.50 6.45 -16.59
N VAL A 90 6.59 6.89 -15.72
CA VAL A 90 6.12 8.29 -15.71
C VAL A 90 7.26 9.27 -15.42
N PRO A 91 8.12 9.08 -14.40
CA PRO A 91 9.25 9.96 -14.16
C PRO A 91 10.25 9.98 -15.33
N ALA A 92 10.55 8.81 -15.92
CA ALA A 92 11.49 8.73 -17.05
C ALA A 92 10.97 9.48 -18.28
N ILE A 93 9.69 9.30 -18.64
CA ILE A 93 9.11 10.02 -19.78
C ILE A 93 9.02 11.52 -19.47
N LYS A 94 8.69 11.91 -18.24
CA LYS A 94 8.59 13.34 -17.84
C LYS A 94 9.91 14.11 -18.02
N VAL A 95 11.06 13.45 -17.93
CA VAL A 95 12.37 14.08 -18.18
C VAL A 95 12.60 14.38 -19.66
N ILE A 96 12.00 13.61 -20.57
CA ILE A 96 12.21 13.69 -22.01
C ILE A 96 11.03 14.37 -22.74
N ALA A 97 9.86 14.43 -22.09
CA ALA A 97 8.62 14.90 -22.67
C ALA A 97 8.65 16.40 -22.98
N ASN A 98 8.12 16.76 -24.15
CA ASN A 98 7.76 18.13 -24.51
C ASN A 98 6.35 18.48 -24.00
N ASP A 99 5.99 19.76 -24.00
CA ASP A 99 4.70 20.27 -23.49
C ASP A 99 3.48 19.55 -24.09
N SER A 100 3.54 19.16 -25.36
CA SER A 100 2.46 18.44 -26.05
C SER A 100 2.20 17.02 -25.51
N MET A 101 3.19 16.40 -24.84
CA MET A 101 3.07 15.05 -24.27
C MET A 101 2.59 15.06 -22.81
N MET A 102 2.52 16.22 -22.16
CA MET A 102 2.12 16.32 -20.75
C MET A 102 0.69 15.84 -20.51
N VAL A 103 -0.25 16.17 -21.41
CA VAL A 103 -1.65 15.72 -21.32
C VAL A 103 -1.75 14.20 -21.35
N ALA A 104 -0.96 13.54 -22.21
CA ALA A 104 -0.94 12.08 -22.29
C ALA A 104 -0.37 11.45 -21.00
N LEU A 105 0.65 12.06 -20.40
CA LEU A 105 1.21 11.62 -19.12
C LEU A 105 0.22 11.76 -17.97
N ASP A 106 -0.60 12.82 -17.96
CA ASP A 106 -1.64 13.01 -16.97
C ASP A 106 -2.71 11.91 -17.09
N ILE A 107 -3.13 11.58 -18.31
CA ILE A 107 -4.08 10.48 -18.57
C ILE A 107 -3.50 9.14 -18.08
N ILE A 108 -2.24 8.85 -18.40
CA ILE A 108 -1.55 7.64 -17.93
C ILE A 108 -1.48 7.60 -16.40
N SER A 109 -1.20 8.73 -15.76
CA SER A 109 -1.12 8.85 -14.31
C SER A 109 -2.49 8.61 -13.65
N VAL A 110 -3.55 9.15 -14.21
CA VAL A 110 -4.93 8.90 -13.76
C VAL A 110 -5.31 7.44 -13.93
N LEU A 111 -5.00 6.83 -15.08
CA LEU A 111 -5.28 5.42 -15.32
C LEU A 111 -4.53 4.53 -14.33
N ASN A 112 -3.28 4.86 -14.05
CA ASN A 112 -2.47 4.18 -13.06
C ASN A 112 -3.08 4.29 -11.65
N PHE A 113 -3.53 5.49 -11.28
CA PHE A 113 -4.23 5.72 -10.02
C PHE A 113 -5.51 4.88 -9.92
N LEU A 114 -6.32 4.79 -10.98
CA LEU A 114 -7.49 3.91 -11.04
C LEU A 114 -7.12 2.43 -10.87
N GLY A 115 -5.98 1.99 -11.43
CA GLY A 115 -5.45 0.64 -11.22
C GLY A 115 -5.16 0.34 -9.75
N LEU A 116 -4.55 1.28 -9.03
CA LEU A 116 -4.32 1.15 -7.59
C LEU A 116 -5.63 1.13 -6.79
N LEU A 117 -6.61 1.97 -7.13
CA LEU A 117 -7.93 1.93 -6.52
C LEU A 117 -8.63 0.58 -6.74
N TYR A 118 -8.50 0.01 -7.93
CA TYR A 118 -9.01 -1.32 -8.24
C TYR A 118 -8.35 -2.40 -7.36
N CYS A 119 -7.03 -2.35 -7.19
CA CYS A 119 -6.29 -3.24 -6.29
C CYS A 119 -6.78 -3.13 -4.84
N ILE A 120 -7.00 -1.92 -4.33
CA ILE A 120 -7.57 -1.67 -2.99
C ILE A 120 -8.97 -2.29 -2.87
N ASN A 121 -9.81 -2.11 -3.89
CA ASN A 121 -11.15 -2.69 -3.90
C ASN A 121 -11.13 -4.24 -3.88
N LEU A 122 -10.15 -4.88 -4.54
CA LEU A 122 -9.96 -6.33 -4.46
C LEU A 122 -9.53 -6.77 -3.06
N ILE A 123 -8.61 -6.04 -2.41
CA ILE A 123 -8.20 -6.32 -1.03
C ILE A 123 -9.41 -6.23 -0.09
N ARG A 124 -10.18 -5.14 -0.20
CA ARG A 124 -11.41 -4.95 0.57
C ARG A 124 -12.38 -6.11 0.39
N LYS A 125 -12.65 -6.49 -0.86
CA LYS A 125 -13.55 -7.58 -1.20
C LYS A 125 -13.10 -8.89 -0.54
N GLY A 126 -11.81 -9.23 -0.65
CA GLY A 126 -11.25 -10.42 0.00
C GLY A 126 -11.37 -10.38 1.53
N LEU A 127 -11.15 -9.22 2.17
CA LEU A 127 -11.31 -9.08 3.61
C LEU A 127 -12.74 -9.36 4.08
N ILE A 128 -13.73 -8.74 3.42
CA ILE A 128 -15.15 -8.90 3.78
C ILE A 128 -15.63 -10.34 3.53
N GLU A 129 -15.18 -10.98 2.46
CA GLU A 129 -15.48 -12.39 2.17
C GLU A 129 -15.00 -13.28 3.33
N TRP A 130 -13.76 -13.11 3.78
CA TRP A 130 -13.23 -13.87 4.91
C TRP A 130 -13.95 -13.59 6.22
N GLU A 131 -14.26 -12.33 6.52
CA GLU A 131 -14.97 -11.99 7.75
C GLU A 131 -16.37 -12.60 7.79
N THR A 132 -17.08 -12.55 6.66
CA THR A 132 -18.42 -13.14 6.52
C THR A 132 -18.36 -14.66 6.72
N GLU A 133 -17.39 -15.34 6.12
CA GLU A 133 -17.21 -16.79 6.26
C GLU A 133 -16.84 -17.21 7.68
N LEU A 134 -16.09 -16.37 8.40
CA LEU A 134 -15.69 -16.62 9.78
C LEU A 134 -16.74 -16.19 10.80
N GLY A 135 -17.89 -15.65 10.37
CA GLY A 135 -18.93 -15.12 11.26
C GLY A 135 -18.48 -13.89 12.06
N LEU A 136 -17.47 -13.16 11.57
CA LEU A 136 -16.97 -11.92 12.16
C LEU A 136 -17.83 -10.74 11.67
N PHE A 137 -17.88 -9.67 12.47
CA PHE A 137 -18.59 -8.45 12.09
C PHE A 137 -17.90 -7.76 10.90
N ALA A 138 -18.51 -7.88 9.72
CA ALA A 138 -18.13 -7.10 8.56
C ALA A 138 -18.59 -5.65 8.73
N SER A 139 -17.68 -4.70 8.58
CA SER A 139 -18.01 -3.26 8.55
C SER A 139 -18.55 -2.83 7.18
N SER A 140 -18.90 -1.55 7.08
CA SER A 140 -19.37 -0.95 5.82
C SER A 140 -18.32 -1.07 4.71
N LYS A 141 -18.77 -1.52 3.53
CA LYS A 141 -17.95 -1.63 2.30
C LYS A 141 -17.27 -0.32 1.92
N VAL A 142 -17.90 0.82 2.19
CA VAL A 142 -17.33 2.14 1.86
C VAL A 142 -16.30 2.54 2.90
N ALA A 143 -16.60 2.32 4.18
CA ALA A 143 -15.67 2.61 5.26
C ALA A 143 -14.35 1.83 5.08
N ASP A 144 -14.42 0.55 4.74
CA ASP A 144 -13.22 -0.27 4.55
C ASP A 144 -12.38 0.15 3.36
N PHE A 145 -13.03 0.53 2.26
CA PHE A 145 -12.32 1.07 1.10
C PHE A 145 -11.55 2.34 1.47
N ILE A 146 -12.24 3.30 2.10
CA ILE A 146 -11.65 4.58 2.53
C ILE A 146 -10.55 4.32 3.55
N THR A 147 -10.74 3.39 4.46
CA THR A 147 -9.76 3.05 5.50
C THR A 147 -8.49 2.44 4.87
N ILE A 148 -8.63 1.53 3.91
CA ILE A 148 -7.46 0.98 3.20
C ILE A 148 -6.77 2.04 2.33
N TRP A 149 -7.54 2.96 1.74
CA TRP A 149 -7.01 4.02 0.86
C TRP A 149 -6.32 5.15 1.63
N ILE A 150 -6.94 5.64 2.71
CA ILE A 150 -6.42 6.70 3.58
C ILE A 150 -5.53 6.06 4.65
N LEU A 151 -4.40 5.50 4.20
CA LEU A 151 -3.29 5.24 5.10
C LEU A 151 -2.61 6.57 5.46
N PRO A 152 -2.28 6.76 6.75
CA PRO A 152 -1.90 5.73 7.71
C PRO A 152 -2.93 5.42 8.80
N ILE A 153 -3.96 6.26 8.94
CA ILE A 153 -4.98 6.12 9.98
C ILE A 153 -5.69 4.77 9.81
N GLY A 154 -5.96 4.36 8.58
CA GLY A 154 -6.70 3.13 8.37
C GLY A 154 -5.96 1.83 8.67
N ILE A 155 -4.62 1.84 8.78
CA ILE A 155 -3.86 0.66 9.24
C ILE A 155 -4.31 0.24 10.63
N TRP A 156 -4.67 1.19 11.50
CA TRP A 156 -5.10 0.87 12.85
C TRP A 156 -6.36 0.03 12.92
N PHE A 157 -7.30 0.27 12.00
CA PHE A 157 -8.56 -0.45 11.97
C PHE A 157 -8.45 -1.73 11.13
N VAL A 158 -7.72 -1.68 10.01
CA VAL A 158 -7.64 -2.79 9.07
C VAL A 158 -6.64 -3.86 9.52
N GLN A 159 -5.50 -3.47 10.11
CA GLN A 159 -4.45 -4.42 10.49
C GLN A 159 -4.93 -5.47 11.51
N PRO A 160 -5.62 -5.12 12.62
CA PRO A 160 -6.11 -6.11 13.57
C PRO A 160 -7.10 -7.10 12.94
N ARG A 161 -7.98 -6.61 12.04
CA ARG A 161 -8.96 -7.43 11.33
C ARG A 161 -8.29 -8.44 10.41
N ILE A 162 -7.31 -8.01 9.62
CA ILE A 162 -6.51 -8.92 8.79
C ILE A 162 -5.81 -9.98 9.66
N GLN A 163 -5.27 -9.59 10.81
CA GLN A 163 -4.62 -10.54 11.72
C GLN A 163 -5.58 -11.59 12.27
N LEU A 164 -6.81 -11.21 12.62
CA LEU A 164 -7.85 -12.15 13.06
C LEU A 164 -8.17 -13.16 11.95
N VAL A 165 -8.39 -12.68 10.73
CA VAL A 165 -8.65 -13.53 9.56
C VAL A 165 -7.49 -14.52 9.33
N LEU A 166 -6.25 -14.03 9.32
CA LEU A 166 -5.08 -14.88 9.09
C LEU A 166 -4.87 -15.91 10.21
N LYS A 167 -5.16 -15.55 11.46
CA LYS A 167 -5.03 -16.45 12.61
C LYS A 167 -6.08 -17.56 12.56
N ALA A 168 -7.32 -17.21 12.20
CA ALA A 168 -8.39 -18.18 11.99
C ALA A 168 -8.04 -19.16 10.85
N LEU A 169 -7.50 -18.67 9.73
CA LEU A 169 -7.04 -19.49 8.60
C LEU A 169 -5.89 -20.43 8.93
N GLY A 170 -4.93 -19.96 9.73
CA GLY A 170 -3.85 -20.80 10.23
C GLY A 170 -4.38 -21.94 11.11
N SER A 171 -5.34 -21.64 11.98
CA SER A 171 -5.90 -22.63 12.91
C SER A 171 -6.77 -23.70 12.23
N SER A 172 -7.48 -23.37 11.14
CA SER A 172 -8.26 -24.33 10.38
C SER A 172 -7.35 -25.30 9.61
N THR A 173 -6.22 -24.81 9.08
CA THR A 173 -5.25 -25.66 8.37
C THR A 173 -4.59 -26.67 9.31
N THR A 174 -4.33 -26.30 10.58
CA THR A 174 -3.80 -27.23 11.58
C THR A 174 -4.81 -28.29 12.02
N ARG A 175 -6.11 -27.98 12.07
CA ARG A 175 -7.15 -28.96 12.45
C ARG A 175 -7.41 -30.04 11.40
N TYR A 176 -7.18 -29.76 10.12
CA TYR A 176 -7.32 -30.76 9.03
C TYR A 176 -5.99 -31.37 8.59
N GLY A 177 -4.87 -30.97 9.21
CA GLY A 177 -3.52 -31.43 8.88
C GLY A 177 -2.98 -32.56 9.76
N VAL A 178 -3.78 -33.15 10.66
CA VAL A 178 -3.42 -34.31 11.48
C VAL A 178 -4.32 -35.50 11.10
N SER A 179 -4.25 -35.89 9.83
CA SER A 179 -4.76 -37.17 9.35
C SER A 179 -4.07 -37.52 8.03
N GLN A 180 -2.77 -37.75 8.10
CA GLN A 180 -2.03 -38.61 7.17
C GLN A 180 -1.01 -39.40 7.97
#